data_AF-A0A6V7JPL3-F1
#
_entry.id   AF-A0A6V7JPL3-F1
#
_cell.length_a   1.000
_cell.length_b   1.000
_cell.length_c   1.000
_cell.angle_alpha   90.00
_cell.angle_beta   90.00
_cell.angle_gamma   90.00
#
_symmetry.space_group_name_H-M   'P 1'
#
loop_
_entity.id
_entity.type
_entity.pdbx_description
1 polymer ?
#
loop_
_entity_poly.entity_id
_entity_poly.type
_entity_poly.pdbx_seq_one_letter_code
_entity_poly.pdbx_strand_id
1 'polypeptide(L)'
;MYLFLLLLLVAAANANPFKPVFSWNKLEYNFPNKSSREEALKSGDWIQEHTAPFGVNVWGNKMFLTVPRFKAGVLSTLNYIDLDRKG
;
A
#
# COMPACT_ATOMS: atom_id res chain seq x y z
N MET A 1 21.39 -21.08 -34.43
CA MET A 1 19.95 -21.07 -34.14
C MET A 1 19.64 -21.69 -32.77
N TYR A 2 20.00 -22.97 -32.50
CA TYR A 2 19.71 -23.63 -31.21
C TYR A 2 20.42 -23.03 -29.99
N LEU A 3 21.68 -22.60 -30.14
CA LEU A 3 22.43 -21.95 -29.05
C LEU A 3 21.79 -20.61 -28.63
N PHE A 4 21.29 -19.85 -29.62
CA PHE A 4 20.60 -18.59 -29.37
C PHE A 4 19.27 -18.83 -28.64
N LEU A 5 18.53 -19.87 -29.03
CA LEU A 5 17.32 -20.33 -28.33
C LEU A 5 17.61 -20.76 -26.88
N LEU A 6 18.70 -21.48 -26.65
CA LEU A 6 19.12 -21.89 -25.30
C LEU A 6 19.44 -20.68 -24.41
N LEU A 7 20.16 -19.69 -24.95
CA LEU A 7 20.50 -18.46 -24.22
C LEU A 7 19.25 -17.63 -23.88
N LEU A 8 18.29 -17.54 -24.79
CA LEU A 8 17.01 -16.88 -24.52
C LEU A 8 16.21 -17.60 -23.42
N LEU A 9 16.22 -18.94 -23.41
CA LEU A 9 15.52 -19.73 -22.39
C LEU A 9 16.12 -19.53 -20.99
N VAL A 10 17.45 -19.53 -20.89
CA VAL A 10 18.17 -19.28 -19.64
C VAL A 10 17.92 -17.86 -19.15
N ALA A 11 17.93 -16.85 -20.03
CA ALA A 11 17.64 -15.47 -19.66
C ALA A 11 16.21 -15.30 -19.13
N ALA A 12 15.21 -15.91 -19.76
CA ALA A 12 13.82 -15.88 -19.31
C ALA A 12 13.63 -16.57 -17.94
N ALA A 13 14.32 -17.70 -17.71
CA ALA A 13 14.27 -18.42 -16.44
C ALA A 13 14.93 -17.68 -15.26
N ASN A 14 15.84 -16.74 -15.55
CA ASN A 14 16.52 -15.92 -14.54
C ASN A 14 15.87 -14.54 -14.32
N ALA A 15 14.69 -14.30 -14.88
CA ALA A 15 13.93 -13.10 -14.55
C ALA A 15 13.46 -13.19 -13.09
N ASN A 16 14.07 -12.40 -12.21
CA ASN A 16 13.68 -12.36 -10.81
C ASN A 16 12.21 -11.90 -10.69
N PRO A 17 11.37 -12.59 -9.89
CA PRO A 17 10.02 -12.13 -9.65
C PRO A 17 10.05 -10.78 -8.94
N PHE A 18 9.03 -9.96 -9.21
CA PHE A 18 8.82 -8.72 -8.49
C PHE A 18 8.77 -9.00 -6.98
N LYS A 19 9.65 -8.34 -6.22
CA LYS A 19 9.69 -8.46 -4.76
C LYS A 19 8.80 -7.38 -4.13
N PRO A 20 7.67 -7.74 -3.48
CA PRO A 20 6.85 -6.76 -2.82
C PRO A 20 7.61 -6.15 -1.65
N VAL A 21 7.71 -4.82 -1.62
CA VAL A 21 8.31 -4.08 -0.49
C VAL A 21 7.27 -3.85 0.60
N PHE A 22 6.03 -3.60 0.18
CA PHE A 22 4.88 -3.47 1.07
C PHE A 22 3.68 -4.23 0.50
N SER A 23 2.87 -4.79 1.40
CA SER A 23 1.62 -5.47 1.07
C SER A 23 0.63 -5.27 2.21
N TRP A 24 -0.64 -5.02 1.87
CA TRP A 24 -1.70 -4.81 2.85
C TRP A 24 -2.95 -5.56 2.42
N ASN A 25 -3.57 -6.26 3.38
CA ASN A 25 -4.92 -6.81 3.19
C ASN A 25 -5.99 -5.73 3.41
N LYS A 26 -5.74 -4.80 4.34
CA LYS A 26 -6.60 -3.67 4.66
C LYS A 26 -5.73 -2.47 5.04
N LEU A 27 -6.19 -1.27 4.72
CA LEU A 27 -5.55 -0.04 5.21
C LEU A 27 -5.95 0.24 6.66
N GLU A 28 -5.01 0.77 7.42
CA GLU A 28 -5.19 1.16 8.81
C GLU A 28 -4.53 2.51 9.03
N TYR A 29 -5.24 3.41 9.72
CA TYR A 29 -4.73 4.72 10.07
C TYR A 29 -4.03 4.66 11.43
N ASN A 30 -3.04 5.52 11.63
CA ASN A 30 -2.34 5.63 12.90
C ASN A 30 -3.18 6.40 13.92
N PHE A 31 -4.13 5.71 14.57
CA PHE A 31 -4.95 6.30 15.63
C PHE A 31 -4.13 6.54 16.90
N PRO A 32 -4.43 7.61 17.66
CA PRO A 32 -3.71 7.92 18.90
C PRO A 32 -3.93 6.87 20.00
N ASN A 33 -5.09 6.20 20.02
CA ASN A 33 -5.41 5.12 20.96
C ASN A 33 -6.54 4.22 20.40
N LYS A 34 -6.80 3.10 21.08
CA LYS A 34 -7.85 2.14 20.69
C LYS A 34 -9.26 2.72 20.77
N SER A 35 -9.53 3.60 21.74
CA SER A 35 -10.85 4.22 21.90
C SER A 35 -11.20 5.09 20.70
N SER A 36 -10.29 5.95 20.23
CA SER A 36 -10.51 6.79 19.04
C SER A 36 -10.69 5.97 17.77
N ARG A 37 -9.99 4.84 17.66
CA ARG A 37 -10.18 3.89 16.56
C ARG A 37 -11.59 3.27 16.59
N GLU A 38 -12.03 2.81 17.75
CA GLU A 38 -13.36 2.20 17.92
C GLU A 38 -14.49 3.20 17.74
N GLU A 39 -14.30 4.44 18.19
CA GLU A 39 -15.25 5.52 18.00
C GLU A 39 -15.43 5.83 16.52
N ALA A 40 -14.33 5.99 15.76
CA ALA A 40 -14.40 6.24 14.32
C ALA A 40 -15.06 5.09 13.54
N LEU A 41 -14.86 3.83 13.99
CA LEU A 41 -15.57 2.68 13.42
C LEU A 41 -17.05 2.69 13.75
N LYS A 42 -17.43 3.04 14.99
CA LYS A 42 -18.82 3.06 15.45
C LYS A 42 -19.61 4.22 14.86
N SER A 43 -18.99 5.40 14.70
CA SER A 43 -19.62 6.57 14.10
C SER A 43 -19.80 6.44 12.59
N GLY A 44 -19.01 5.58 11.94
CA GLY A 44 -18.95 5.46 10.48
C GLY A 44 -18.02 6.48 9.82
N ASP A 45 -17.30 7.28 10.60
CA ASP A 45 -16.25 8.18 10.10
C ASP A 45 -15.11 7.41 9.43
N TRP A 46 -14.91 6.17 9.87
CA TRP A 46 -14.02 5.22 9.24
C TRP A 46 -14.74 3.90 8.91
N ILE A 47 -14.78 3.55 7.63
CA ILE A 47 -15.27 2.27 7.13
C ILE A 47 -14.09 1.62 6.40
N GLN A 48 -13.47 0.62 7.02
CA GLN A 48 -12.19 0.07 6.58
C GLN A 48 -12.25 -0.46 5.14
N GLU A 49 -13.36 -1.11 4.77
CA GLU A 49 -13.62 -1.68 3.45
C GLU A 49 -13.74 -0.62 2.34
N HIS A 50 -13.96 0.64 2.70
CA HIS A 50 -14.03 1.76 1.75
C HIS A 50 -12.67 2.42 1.51
N THR A 51 -11.64 1.99 2.23
CA THR A 51 -10.30 2.60 2.17
C THR A 51 -9.36 1.76 1.32
N ALA A 52 -9.40 1.98 0.01
CA ALA A 52 -8.47 1.39 -0.95
C ALA A 52 -7.49 2.44 -1.47
N PRO A 53 -6.17 2.16 -1.51
CA PRO A 53 -5.21 3.09 -2.08
C PRO A 53 -5.31 3.07 -3.62
N PHE A 54 -5.24 4.24 -4.25
CA PHE A 54 -5.29 4.38 -5.71
C PHE A 54 -3.99 4.87 -6.32
N GLY A 55 -3.19 5.62 -5.58
CA GLY A 55 -1.93 6.18 -6.04
C GLY A 55 -0.84 6.04 -5.00
N VAL A 56 0.39 5.90 -5.49
CA VAL A 56 1.60 5.83 -4.68
C VAL A 56 2.68 6.73 -5.27
N ASN A 57 3.41 7.45 -4.42
CA ASN A 57 4.60 8.20 -4.81
C ASN A 57 5.63 8.18 -3.68
N VAL A 58 6.91 8.30 -3.99
CA VAL A 58 7.99 8.31 -2.99
C VAL A 58 8.80 9.58 -3.14
N TRP A 59 8.97 10.31 -2.03
CA TRP A 59 9.85 11.46 -1.97
C TRP A 59 10.58 11.51 -0.63
N GLY A 60 11.91 11.53 -0.68
CA GLY A 60 12.76 11.39 0.50
C GLY A 60 12.45 10.10 1.26
N ASN A 61 12.19 10.23 2.57
CA ASN A 61 11.85 9.12 3.45
C ASN A 61 10.33 8.89 3.60
N LYS A 62 9.52 9.37 2.66
CA LYS A 62 8.06 9.25 2.72
C LYS A 62 7.50 8.57 1.48
N MET A 63 6.70 7.55 1.70
CA MET A 63 5.83 6.98 0.67
C MET A 63 4.43 7.53 0.85
N PHE A 64 3.99 8.35 -0.10
CA PHE A 64 2.66 8.91 -0.15
C PHE A 64 1.68 7.92 -0.74
N LEU A 65 0.50 7.82 -0.13
CA LEU A 65 -0.61 6.97 -0.55
C LEU A 65 -1.87 7.84 -0.68
N THR A 66 -2.53 7.80 -1.83
CA THR A 66 -3.82 8.46 -2.02
C THR A 66 -4.97 7.49 -1.81
N VAL A 67 -5.97 7.90 -1.02
CA VAL A 67 -7.20 7.16 -0.75
C VAL A 67 -8.37 8.06 -1.14
N PRO A 68 -8.90 7.95 -2.37
CA PRO A 68 -9.97 8.83 -2.82
C PRO A 68 -11.25 8.63 -1.99
N ARG A 69 -11.97 9.71 -1.71
CA ARG A 69 -13.26 9.67 -0.98
C ARG A 69 -14.42 9.32 -1.91
N PHE A 70 -14.33 8.21 -2.64
CA PHE A 70 -15.43 7.72 -3.49
C PHE A 70 -16.62 7.19 -2.68
N LYS A 71 -16.36 6.74 -1.45
CA LYS A 71 -17.37 6.34 -0.47
C LYS A 71 -17.11 7.06 0.86
N ALA A 72 -18.14 7.13 1.70
CA ALA A 72 -18.00 7.59 3.08
C ALA A 72 -17.04 6.69 3.88
N GLY A 73 -16.56 7.18 5.02
CA GLY A 73 -15.68 6.40 5.89
C GLY A 73 -14.19 6.47 5.53
N VAL A 74 -13.75 7.49 4.79
CA VAL A 74 -12.34 7.73 4.43
C VAL A 74 -11.81 8.93 5.23
N LEU A 75 -10.97 8.64 6.23
CA LEU A 75 -10.44 9.64 7.15
C LEU A 75 -9.58 10.71 6.45
N SER A 76 -8.65 10.30 5.59
CA SER A 76 -7.79 11.23 4.86
C SER A 76 -7.54 10.78 3.42
N THR A 77 -7.56 11.75 2.50
CA THR A 77 -7.33 11.51 1.08
C THR A 77 -5.86 11.34 0.73
N LEU A 78 -4.96 12.03 1.44
CA LEU A 78 -3.52 11.92 1.26
C LEU A 78 -2.89 11.49 2.56
N ASN A 79 -2.13 10.41 2.50
CA ASN A 79 -1.48 9.78 3.62
C ASN A 79 -0.01 9.56 3.28
N TYR A 80 0.81 9.29 4.29
CA TYR A 80 2.17 8.84 4.07
C TYR A 80 2.56 7.76 5.06
N ILE A 81 3.49 6.91 4.63
CA ILE A 81 4.23 5.98 5.46
C ILE A 81 5.66 6.50 5.55
N ASP A 82 6.16 6.63 6.78
CA ASP A 82 7.57 6.94 7.03
C ASP A 82 8.41 5.68 6.75
N LEU A 83 9.34 5.78 5.81
CA LEU A 83 10.16 4.67 5.35
C LEU A 83 11.34 4.38 6.28
N ASP A 84 11.71 5.32 7.16
CA ASP A 84 12.76 5.10 8.16
C ASP A 84 12.19 4.44 9.42
N ARG A 85 10.88 4.53 9.62
CA ARG A 85 10.19 3.86 10.72
C ARG A 85 10.18 2.36 10.48
N LYS A 86 11.04 1.64 11.22
CA LYS A 86 10.97 0.18 11.30
C LYS A 86 9.63 -0.22 11.92
N GLY A 87 8.91 -1.11 11.24
CA GLY A 87 7.66 -1.70 11.71
C GLY A 87 7.84 -2.57 12.94
#